data_AF-A0A1Q8L883-F1
#
_entry.id   AF-A0A1Q8L883-F1
#
_cell.length_a   1.000
_cell.length_b   1.000
_cell.length_c   1.000
_cell.angle_alpha   90.00
_cell.angle_beta   90.00
_cell.angle_gamma   90.00
#
_symmetry.space_group_name_H-M   'P 1'
#
loop_
_entity.id
_entity.type
_entity.pdbx_description
1 polymer ?
#
loop_
_entity_poly.entity_id
_entity_poly.type
_entity_poly.pdbx_seq_one_letter_code
_entity_poly.pdbx_strand_id
1 'polypeptide(L)'
;MTVAGVLFTLAALSATLCVVGVLVERRRFRNALLGGTATVLLLMAVFAQLLRLDIGVIEPVTVVVAALLIVGVLVLTGFLLVNGVVMMRREGRRPANLLSLLAGLACLAVVVLVPIMVRVENRFLTALTFAALLLAAYLGFLLCSLLAYAFVYGRLGVRPGVDFVVVLGSGLIRGAVPPLLAARLDRGAALWDQERERGGNPMLVTSGGRGPDEPVAEAVAMADYLVARGVPSEKILREDRSRTTQENLEFSRALMTERLPDHRCVIVTNDFHAFRAALTARRVGVNGQVVGAPTARYYRPSATLREFVAILAEHPVLNAAICLALVVLGVVVGLGR
;
A
#
# COMPACT_ATOMS: atom_id res chain seq x y z
N MET A 1 20.54 5.71 32.18
CA MET A 1 19.76 4.82 31.29
C MET A 1 20.68 4.25 30.23
N THR A 2 20.55 2.97 29.91
CA THR A 2 21.33 2.33 28.83
C THR A 2 20.76 2.69 27.46
N VAL A 3 21.58 2.69 26.40
CA VAL A 3 21.12 2.92 25.01
C VAL A 3 19.97 1.97 24.65
N ALA A 4 20.13 0.68 24.94
CA ALA A 4 19.07 -0.32 24.75
C ALA A 4 17.80 0.03 25.52
N GLY A 5 17.92 0.46 26.79
CA GLY A 5 16.77 0.91 27.59
C GLY A 5 16.04 2.10 26.98
N VAL A 6 16.76 3.10 26.44
CA VAL A 6 16.15 4.23 25.73
C VAL A 6 15.38 3.76 24.50
N LEU A 7 15.99 2.88 23.69
CA LEU A 7 15.38 2.35 22.48
C LEU A 7 14.12 1.52 22.78
N PHE A 8 14.12 0.69 23.82
CA PHE A 8 12.92 -0.04 24.27
C PHE A 8 11.79 0.91 24.68
N THR A 9 12.09 1.96 25.44
CA THR A 9 11.08 2.95 25.85
C THR A 9 10.48 3.66 24.64
N LEU A 10 11.30 4.09 23.68
CA LEU A 10 10.83 4.74 22.46
C LEU A 10 10.03 3.78 21.56
N ALA A 11 10.43 2.51 21.49
CA ALA A 11 9.69 1.46 20.78
C ALA A 11 8.30 1.25 21.41
N ALA A 12 8.23 1.12 22.74
CA ALA A 12 6.98 0.96 23.48
C ALA A 12 6.04 2.18 23.31
N LEU A 13 6.59 3.40 23.37
CA LEU A 13 5.82 4.61 23.13
C LEU A 13 5.25 4.63 21.71
N SER A 14 6.07 4.33 20.70
CA SER A 14 5.65 4.29 19.30
C SER A 14 4.58 3.22 19.05
N ALA A 15 4.73 2.03 19.65
CA ALA A 15 3.76 0.95 19.58
C ALA A 15 2.43 1.35 20.23
N THR A 16 2.48 1.98 21.40
CA THR A 16 1.30 2.45 22.12
C THR A 16 0.54 3.50 21.30
N LEU A 17 1.24 4.48 20.74
CA LEU A 17 0.64 5.49 19.86
C LEU A 17 0.04 4.87 18.59
N CYS A 18 0.67 3.82 18.04
CA CYS A 18 0.12 3.05 16.92
C CYS A 18 -1.19 2.38 17.32
N VAL A 19 -1.22 1.64 18.42
CA VAL A 19 -2.41 0.93 18.92
C VAL A 19 -3.55 1.91 19.19
N VAL A 20 -3.31 2.99 19.92
CA VAL A 20 -4.30 4.05 20.16
C VAL A 20 -4.79 4.63 18.83
N GLY A 21 -3.87 4.90 17.90
CA GLY A 21 -4.20 5.37 16.56
C GLY A 21 -5.12 4.43 15.79
N VAL A 22 -4.88 3.12 15.87
CA VAL A 22 -5.70 2.07 15.23
C VAL A 22 -7.08 1.97 15.88
N LEU A 23 -7.17 2.08 17.21
CA LEU A 23 -8.43 2.01 17.94
C LEU A 23 -9.32 3.22 17.64
N VAL A 24 -8.74 4.41 17.57
CA VAL A 24 -9.47 5.65 17.26
C VAL A 24 -9.84 5.72 15.78
N GLU A 25 -8.89 5.49 14.88
CA GLU A 25 -9.13 5.59 13.45
C GLU A 25 -8.11 4.76 12.66
N ARG A 26 -8.57 3.59 12.21
CA ARG A 26 -7.80 2.57 11.47
C ARG A 26 -7.27 3.08 10.13
N ARG A 27 -7.88 4.12 9.56
CA ARG A 27 -7.59 4.61 8.20
C ARG A 27 -6.60 5.78 8.19
N ARG A 28 -5.66 5.82 9.16
CA ARG A 28 -4.58 6.83 9.21
C ARG A 28 -3.26 6.24 8.75
N PHE A 29 -2.64 6.86 7.76
CA PHE A 29 -1.30 6.50 7.30
C PHE A 29 -0.25 6.58 8.42
N ARG A 30 -0.41 7.52 9.37
CA ARG A 30 0.46 7.65 10.55
C ARG A 30 0.58 6.36 11.36
N ASN A 31 -0.48 5.54 11.43
CA ASN A 31 -0.42 4.29 12.18
C ASN A 31 0.59 3.31 11.56
N ALA A 32 0.69 3.29 10.22
CA ALA A 32 1.71 2.49 9.52
C ALA A 32 3.12 2.94 9.90
N LEU A 33 3.36 4.27 9.91
CA LEU A 33 4.66 4.83 10.30
C LEU A 33 5.01 4.54 11.76
N LEU A 34 4.07 4.72 12.69
CA LEU A 34 4.30 4.44 14.11
C LEU A 34 4.60 2.96 14.37
N GLY A 35 3.88 2.05 13.71
CA GLY A 35 4.16 0.61 13.79
C GLY A 35 5.51 0.23 13.19
N GLY A 36 5.87 0.82 12.05
CA GLY A 36 7.19 0.65 11.44
C GLY A 36 8.31 1.15 12.36
N THR A 37 8.19 2.37 12.89
CA THR A 37 9.16 2.96 13.81
C THR A 37 9.31 2.12 15.07
N ALA A 38 8.20 1.66 15.66
CA ALA A 38 8.24 0.76 16.82
C ALA A 38 9.04 -0.52 16.52
N THR A 39 8.84 -1.11 15.34
CA THR A 39 9.53 -2.32 14.90
C THR A 39 11.02 -2.08 14.74
N VAL A 40 11.42 -1.01 14.05
CA VAL A 40 12.85 -0.66 13.85
C VAL A 40 13.54 -0.38 15.18
N LEU A 41 12.91 0.42 16.05
CA LEU A 41 13.46 0.72 17.38
C LEU A 41 13.59 -0.53 18.25
N LEU A 42 12.63 -1.44 18.18
CA LEU A 42 12.70 -2.72 18.89
C LEU A 42 13.86 -3.58 18.38
N LEU A 43 14.02 -3.70 17.05
CA LEU A 43 15.14 -4.43 16.45
C LEU A 43 16.49 -3.82 16.85
N MET A 44 16.60 -2.49 16.85
CA MET A 44 17.80 -1.79 17.32
C MET A 44 18.06 -2.02 18.81
N ALA A 45 17.02 -2.01 19.65
CA ALA A 45 17.15 -2.26 21.09
C ALA A 45 17.64 -3.68 21.37
N VAL A 46 17.06 -4.67 20.68
CA VAL A 46 17.49 -6.07 20.73
C VAL A 46 18.93 -6.20 20.27
N PHE A 47 19.30 -5.61 19.15
CA PHE A 47 20.68 -5.62 18.65
C PHE A 47 21.66 -4.99 19.64
N ALA A 48 21.33 -3.83 20.21
CA ALA A 48 22.17 -3.17 21.22
C ALA A 48 22.31 -3.99 22.51
N GLN A 49 21.31 -4.82 22.84
CA GLN A 49 21.37 -5.75 23.96
C GLN A 49 22.25 -6.96 23.64
N LEU A 50 22.14 -7.51 22.42
CA LEU A 50 22.95 -8.64 21.94
C LEU A 50 24.44 -8.31 21.93
N LEU A 51 24.81 -7.07 21.58
CA LEU A 51 26.21 -6.61 21.62
C LEU A 51 26.83 -6.59 23.04
N ARG A 52 26.04 -6.81 24.09
CA ARG A 52 26.51 -6.91 25.48
C ARG A 52 26.72 -8.35 25.94
N LEU A 53 26.26 -9.32 25.16
CA LEU A 53 26.47 -10.74 25.44
C LEU A 53 27.92 -11.12 25.07
N ASP A 54 28.42 -12.20 25.63
CA ASP A 54 29.83 -12.61 25.56
C ASP A 54 30.36 -12.78 24.12
N ILE A 55 31.67 -12.60 23.97
CA ILE A 55 32.38 -12.21 22.73
C ILE A 55 32.35 -13.31 21.65
N GLY A 56 32.07 -14.57 22.01
CA GLY A 56 32.09 -15.70 21.07
C GLY A 56 30.85 -15.88 20.18
N VAL A 57 29.70 -15.30 20.55
CA VAL A 57 28.42 -15.52 19.81
C VAL A 57 28.06 -14.35 18.91
N ILE A 58 28.56 -13.14 19.19
CA ILE A 58 28.19 -11.93 18.44
C ILE A 58 28.66 -12.00 16.99
N GLU A 59 29.92 -12.36 16.75
CA GLU A 59 30.51 -12.38 15.41
C GLU A 59 29.80 -13.34 14.44
N PRO A 60 29.54 -14.62 14.77
CA PRO A 60 28.80 -15.49 13.85
C PRO A 60 27.36 -15.00 13.63
N VAL A 61 26.71 -14.46 14.67
CA VAL A 61 25.34 -13.93 14.53
C VAL A 61 25.30 -12.71 13.62
N THR A 62 26.23 -11.76 13.76
CA THR A 62 26.28 -10.56 12.90
C THR A 62 26.58 -10.93 11.45
N VAL A 63 27.49 -11.88 11.22
CA VAL A 63 27.80 -12.39 9.88
C VAL A 63 26.58 -13.07 9.25
N VAL A 64 25.88 -13.93 10.00
CA VAL A 64 24.66 -14.60 9.51
C VAL A 64 23.56 -13.57 9.19
N VAL A 65 23.32 -12.60 10.07
CA VAL A 65 22.33 -11.55 9.82
C VAL A 65 22.69 -10.72 8.58
N ALA A 66 23.96 -10.32 8.44
CA ALA A 66 24.43 -9.59 7.27
C ALA A 66 24.26 -10.41 5.98
N ALA A 67 24.63 -11.69 5.99
CA ALA A 67 24.44 -12.59 4.86
C ALA A 67 22.96 -12.74 4.48
N LEU A 68 22.06 -12.91 5.46
CA LEU A 68 20.62 -12.98 5.22
C LEU A 68 20.07 -11.69 4.63
N LEU A 69 20.53 -10.52 5.09
CA LEU A 69 20.13 -9.23 4.51
C LEU A 69 20.58 -9.10 3.06
N ILE A 70 21.84 -9.46 2.76
CA ILE A 70 22.37 -9.44 1.39
C ILE A 70 21.56 -10.38 0.49
N VAL A 71 21.36 -11.63 0.91
CA VAL A 71 20.55 -12.61 0.17
C VAL A 71 19.13 -12.10 -0.03
N GLY A 72 18.52 -11.51 0.99
CA GLY A 72 17.19 -10.91 0.92
C GLY A 72 17.10 -9.81 -0.13
N VAL A 73 18.07 -8.89 -0.17
CA VAL A 73 18.14 -7.81 -1.16
C VAL A 73 18.32 -8.37 -2.58
N LEU A 74 19.17 -9.38 -2.76
CA LEU A 74 19.39 -10.03 -4.05
C LEU A 74 18.12 -10.73 -4.56
N VAL A 75 17.44 -11.48 -3.69
CA VAL A 75 16.17 -12.15 -4.00
C VAL A 75 15.09 -11.13 -4.36
N LEU A 76 14.96 -10.06 -3.58
CA LEU A 76 14.02 -8.97 -3.87
C LEU A 76 14.32 -8.31 -5.22
N THR A 77 15.59 -8.04 -5.51
CA THR A 77 16.06 -7.46 -6.77
C THR A 77 15.66 -8.36 -7.95
N GLY A 78 16.01 -9.65 -7.89
CA GLY A 78 15.65 -10.62 -8.93
C GLY A 78 14.13 -10.73 -9.12
N PHE A 79 13.38 -10.79 -8.00
CA PHE A 79 11.92 -10.82 -8.03
C PHE A 79 11.32 -9.59 -8.73
N LEU A 80 11.77 -8.39 -8.41
CA LEU A 80 11.28 -7.15 -9.01
C LEU A 80 11.59 -7.07 -10.51
N LEU A 81 12.80 -7.45 -10.91
CA LEU A 81 13.19 -7.51 -12.32
C LEU A 81 12.33 -8.50 -13.11
N VAL A 82 12.17 -9.73 -12.61
CA VAL A 82 11.32 -10.74 -13.24
C VAL A 82 9.87 -10.26 -13.30
N ASN A 83 9.34 -9.71 -12.19
CA ASN A 83 7.99 -9.17 -12.15
C ASN A 83 7.79 -8.06 -13.18
N GLY A 84 8.75 -7.14 -13.30
CA GLY A 84 8.73 -6.05 -14.28
C GLY A 84 8.68 -6.55 -15.71
N VAL A 85 9.49 -7.56 -16.06
CA VAL A 85 9.45 -8.20 -17.39
C VAL A 85 8.10 -8.88 -17.64
N VAL A 86 7.56 -9.60 -16.65
CA VAL A 86 6.23 -10.24 -16.77
C VAL A 86 5.13 -9.20 -17.00
N MET A 87 5.16 -8.09 -16.25
CA MET A 87 4.21 -6.97 -16.39
C MET A 87 4.29 -6.35 -17.79
N MET A 88 5.49 -6.10 -18.30
CA MET A 88 5.69 -5.58 -19.65
C MET A 88 5.13 -6.50 -20.74
N ARG A 89 5.29 -7.82 -20.58
CA ARG A 89 4.82 -8.82 -21.55
C ARG A 89 3.29 -8.99 -21.52
N ARG A 90 2.67 -8.94 -20.34
CA ARG A 90 1.23 -9.19 -20.18
C ARG A 90 0.36 -7.94 -20.32
N GLU A 91 0.84 -6.81 -19.80
CA GLU A 91 0.06 -5.57 -19.68
C GLU A 91 0.60 -4.44 -20.59
N GLY A 92 1.73 -4.66 -21.28
CA GLY A 92 2.37 -3.69 -22.17
C GLY A 92 3.27 -2.66 -21.48
N ARG A 93 3.91 -1.80 -22.27
CA ARG A 93 4.99 -0.87 -21.85
C ARG A 93 4.51 0.51 -21.38
N ARG A 94 3.41 0.57 -20.62
CA ARG A 94 2.96 1.84 -20.02
C ARG A 94 3.80 2.17 -18.78
N PRO A 95 4.04 3.46 -18.42
CA PRO A 95 4.86 3.82 -17.25
C PRO A 95 4.40 3.13 -15.96
N ALA A 96 3.08 3.01 -15.78
CA ALA A 96 2.45 2.33 -14.66
C ALA A 96 2.77 0.82 -14.53
N ASN A 97 3.23 0.18 -15.61
CA ASN A 97 3.60 -1.24 -15.68
C ASN A 97 5.12 -1.46 -15.61
N LEU A 98 5.92 -0.39 -15.69
CA LEU A 98 7.38 -0.43 -15.61
C LEU A 98 7.91 -0.25 -14.19
N LEU A 99 7.04 0.11 -13.24
CA LEU A 99 7.44 0.47 -11.87
C LEU A 99 8.24 -0.63 -11.16
N SER A 100 7.84 -1.90 -11.27
CA SER A 100 8.60 -3.00 -10.65
C SER A 100 9.95 -3.22 -11.33
N LEU A 101 10.04 -3.05 -12.65
CA LEU A 101 11.32 -3.12 -13.36
C LEU A 101 12.26 -2.01 -12.92
N LEU A 102 11.77 -0.77 -12.87
CA LEU A 102 12.56 0.40 -12.45
C LEU A 102 13.03 0.27 -11.00
N ALA A 103 12.16 -0.21 -10.10
CA ALA A 103 12.53 -0.49 -8.72
C ALA A 103 13.60 -1.59 -8.63
N GLY A 104 13.47 -2.67 -9.41
CA GLY A 104 14.47 -3.73 -9.48
C GLY A 104 15.82 -3.24 -10.01
N LEU A 105 15.83 -2.40 -11.04
CA LEU A 105 17.06 -1.79 -11.57
C LEU A 105 17.72 -0.84 -10.57
N ALA A 106 16.92 -0.07 -9.82
CA ALA A 106 17.44 0.78 -8.74
C ALA A 106 18.06 -0.05 -7.61
N CYS A 107 17.41 -1.15 -7.19
CA CYS A 107 17.99 -2.07 -6.22
C CYS A 107 19.29 -2.72 -6.74
N LEU A 108 19.32 -3.14 -8.01
CA LEU A 108 20.51 -3.69 -8.64
C LEU A 108 21.67 -2.67 -8.67
N ALA A 109 21.37 -1.41 -8.99
CA ALA A 109 22.36 -0.34 -8.97
C ALA A 109 22.99 -0.19 -7.58
N VAL A 110 22.17 -0.20 -6.51
CA VAL A 110 22.68 -0.14 -5.13
C VAL A 110 23.54 -1.36 -4.79
N VAL A 111 23.09 -2.58 -5.15
CA VAL A 111 23.83 -3.83 -4.95
C VAL A 111 25.20 -3.80 -5.64
N VAL A 112 25.30 -3.20 -6.82
CA VAL A 112 26.55 -3.10 -7.59
C VAL A 112 27.44 -1.96 -7.10
N LEU A 113 26.85 -0.83 -6.67
CA LEU A 113 27.60 0.33 -6.17
C LEU A 113 28.40 0.01 -4.90
N VAL A 114 27.85 -0.77 -3.97
CA VAL A 114 28.51 -1.12 -2.71
C VAL A 114 29.88 -1.80 -2.90
N PRO A 115 30.03 -2.90 -3.66
CA PRO A 115 31.34 -3.52 -3.87
C PRO A 115 32.27 -2.66 -4.74
N ILE A 116 31.75 -1.84 -5.66
CA ILE A 116 32.58 -0.89 -6.43
C ILE A 116 33.18 0.16 -5.50
N MET A 117 32.36 0.74 -4.62
CA MET A 117 32.81 1.70 -3.61
C MET A 117 33.93 1.13 -2.73
N VAL A 118 33.84 -0.15 -2.34
CA VAL A 118 34.89 -0.79 -1.51
C VAL A 118 36.19 -1.00 -2.29
N ARG A 119 36.13 -1.21 -3.61
CA ARG A 119 37.32 -1.45 -4.43
C ARG A 119 37.96 -0.18 -4.98
N VAL A 120 37.16 0.86 -5.17
CA VAL A 120 37.58 2.11 -5.80
C VAL A 120 37.61 3.19 -4.72
N GLU A 121 38.81 3.64 -4.36
CA GLU A 121 39.03 4.72 -3.37
C GLU A 121 38.66 6.11 -3.95
N ASN A 122 37.40 6.29 -4.34
CA ASN A 122 36.88 7.52 -4.92
C ASN A 122 35.80 8.13 -4.02
N ARG A 123 36.09 9.30 -3.45
CA ARG A 123 35.18 10.04 -2.55
C ARG A 123 33.80 10.30 -3.15
N PHE A 124 33.72 10.54 -4.46
CA PHE A 124 32.44 10.75 -5.14
C PHE A 124 31.61 9.46 -5.15
N LEU A 125 32.21 8.30 -5.44
CA LEU A 125 31.52 7.01 -5.41
C LEU A 125 31.08 6.65 -3.99
N THR A 126 31.89 6.97 -2.98
CA THR A 126 31.52 6.83 -1.57
C THR A 126 30.30 7.68 -1.22
N ALA A 127 30.34 8.98 -1.52
CA ALA A 127 29.21 9.90 -1.32
C ALA A 127 27.93 9.43 -2.02
N LEU A 128 28.03 9.04 -3.30
CA LEU A 128 26.90 8.53 -4.08
C LEU A 128 26.31 7.26 -3.46
N THR A 129 27.16 6.32 -3.03
CA THR A 129 26.71 5.06 -2.44
C THR A 129 26.03 5.28 -1.10
N PHE A 130 26.57 6.13 -0.22
CA PHE A 130 25.91 6.49 1.03
C PHE A 130 24.56 7.16 0.81
N ALA A 131 24.48 8.14 -0.10
CA ALA A 131 23.22 8.79 -0.43
C ALA A 131 22.20 7.77 -0.96
N ALA A 132 22.60 6.88 -1.87
CA ALA A 132 21.73 5.84 -2.42
C ALA A 132 21.24 4.86 -1.35
N LEU A 133 22.10 4.43 -0.44
CA LEU A 133 21.75 3.55 0.69
C LEU A 133 20.76 4.21 1.65
N LEU A 134 20.97 5.49 1.99
CA LEU A 134 20.06 6.25 2.85
C LEU A 134 18.67 6.42 2.22
N LEU A 135 18.61 6.74 0.93
CA LEU A 135 17.36 6.82 0.18
C LEU A 135 16.66 5.45 0.09
N ALA A 136 17.41 4.39 -0.20
CA ALA A 136 16.88 3.03 -0.26
C ALA A 136 16.33 2.59 1.12
N ALA A 137 17.03 2.91 2.21
CA ALA A 137 16.58 2.64 3.57
C ALA A 137 15.29 3.41 3.90
N TYR A 138 15.20 4.69 3.54
CA TYR A 138 14.01 5.51 3.75
C TYR A 138 12.80 4.98 2.98
N LEU A 139 12.94 4.77 1.67
CA LEU A 139 11.85 4.28 0.83
C LEU A 139 11.45 2.85 1.19
N GLY A 140 12.44 1.99 1.50
CA GLY A 140 12.22 0.63 2.00
C GLY A 140 11.48 0.62 3.32
N PHE A 141 11.85 1.49 4.26
CA PHE A 141 11.14 1.65 5.53
C PHE A 141 9.68 2.04 5.33
N LEU A 142 9.41 3.04 4.48
CA LEU A 142 8.04 3.47 4.19
C LEU A 142 7.23 2.36 3.51
N LEU A 143 7.81 1.67 2.52
CA LEU A 143 7.15 0.58 1.82
C LEU A 143 6.85 -0.59 2.76
N CYS A 144 7.81 -1.03 3.58
CA CYS A 144 7.62 -2.10 4.55
C CYS A 144 6.56 -1.73 5.59
N SER A 145 6.58 -0.49 6.08
CA SER A 145 5.57 0.03 7.01
C SER A 145 4.17 0.00 6.38
N LEU A 146 4.06 0.45 5.13
CA LEU A 146 2.82 0.40 4.35
C LEU A 146 2.32 -1.04 4.17
N LEU A 147 3.19 -1.96 3.73
CA LEU A 147 2.83 -3.36 3.49
C LEU A 147 2.38 -4.06 4.77
N ALA A 148 3.13 -3.90 5.86
CA ALA A 148 2.80 -4.47 7.16
C ALA A 148 1.44 -3.94 7.65
N TYR A 149 1.22 -2.63 7.55
CA TYR A 149 -0.04 -2.05 7.99
C TYR A 149 -1.22 -2.40 7.08
N ALA A 150 -1.03 -2.44 5.76
CA ALA A 150 -2.06 -2.88 4.82
C ALA A 150 -2.49 -4.34 5.08
N PHE A 151 -1.53 -5.20 5.43
CA PHE A 151 -1.80 -6.58 5.84
C PHE A 151 -2.64 -6.64 7.12
N VAL A 152 -2.28 -5.88 8.15
CA VAL A 152 -3.07 -5.78 9.39
C VAL A 152 -4.45 -5.22 9.10
N TYR A 153 -4.55 -4.12 8.34
CA TYR A 153 -5.82 -3.48 7.97
C TYR A 153 -6.76 -4.44 7.25
N GLY A 154 -6.27 -5.22 6.28
CA GLY A 154 -7.06 -6.21 5.55
C GLY A 154 -7.60 -7.35 6.43
N ARG A 155 -7.01 -7.57 7.62
CA ARG A 155 -7.44 -8.58 8.59
C ARG A 155 -8.47 -8.05 9.59
N LEU A 156 -8.73 -6.75 9.65
CA LEU A 156 -9.57 -6.12 10.68
C LEU A 156 -11.08 -6.38 10.56
N GLY A 157 -11.51 -7.17 9.57
CA GLY A 157 -12.90 -7.61 9.38
C GLY A 157 -13.88 -6.48 9.03
N VAL A 158 -14.97 -6.82 8.35
CA VAL A 158 -16.11 -5.90 8.15
C VAL A 158 -17.03 -6.03 9.35
N ARG A 159 -17.41 -4.90 9.94
CA ARG A 159 -18.41 -4.83 11.00
C ARG A 159 -19.79 -5.02 10.37
N PRO A 160 -20.63 -5.93 10.90
CA PRO A 160 -22.01 -6.09 10.44
C PRO A 160 -22.84 -4.81 10.59
N GLY A 161 -24.00 -4.78 9.94
CA GLY A 161 -24.92 -3.65 9.95
C GLY A 161 -24.42 -2.53 9.07
N VAL A 162 -24.09 -2.86 7.81
CA VAL A 162 -23.85 -1.86 6.76
C VAL A 162 -25.11 -1.68 5.93
N ASP A 163 -25.43 -0.43 5.63
CA ASP A 163 -26.60 -0.04 4.83
C ASP A 163 -26.26 -0.04 3.33
N PHE A 164 -24.98 0.11 3.00
CA PHE A 164 -24.50 0.16 1.61
C PHE A 164 -23.24 -0.66 1.38
N VAL A 165 -23.16 -1.31 0.22
CA VAL A 165 -21.98 -1.97 -0.31
C VAL A 165 -21.54 -1.21 -1.56
N VAL A 166 -20.50 -0.39 -1.46
CA VAL A 166 -20.00 0.44 -2.56
C VAL A 166 -18.90 -0.32 -3.30
N VAL A 167 -19.11 -0.67 -4.56
CA VAL A 167 -18.09 -1.30 -5.42
C VAL A 167 -17.45 -0.21 -6.29
N LEU A 168 -16.13 -0.03 -6.17
CA LEU A 168 -15.37 0.94 -6.96
C LEU A 168 -14.99 0.37 -8.33
N GLY A 169 -15.12 1.21 -9.35
CA GLY A 169 -14.69 0.98 -10.72
C GLY A 169 -13.17 0.81 -10.90
N SER A 170 -12.77 0.20 -12.01
CA SER A 170 -11.37 -0.05 -12.38
C SER A 170 -11.10 -0.04 -13.90
N GLY A 171 -12.03 0.49 -14.69
CA GLY A 171 -12.02 0.47 -16.13
C GLY A 171 -12.68 -0.76 -16.75
N LEU A 172 -13.27 -0.57 -17.93
CA LEU A 172 -13.79 -1.59 -18.82
C LEU A 172 -12.74 -1.98 -19.88
N ILE A 173 -12.81 -3.22 -20.37
CA ILE A 173 -12.02 -3.67 -21.51
C ILE A 173 -12.95 -3.96 -22.66
N ARG A 174 -12.90 -3.14 -23.71
CA ARG A 174 -13.78 -3.27 -24.89
C ARG A 174 -15.27 -3.27 -24.50
N GLY A 175 -15.64 -2.41 -23.54
CA GLY A 175 -17.02 -2.29 -23.03
C GLY A 175 -17.46 -3.40 -22.08
N ALA A 176 -16.63 -4.41 -21.83
CA ALA A 176 -16.95 -5.50 -20.91
C ALA A 176 -16.24 -5.34 -19.57
N VAL A 177 -16.86 -5.89 -18.51
CA VAL A 177 -16.30 -6.00 -17.17
C VAL A 177 -15.08 -6.93 -17.19
N PRO A 178 -13.84 -6.43 -16.95
CA PRO A 178 -12.67 -7.29 -16.92
C PRO A 178 -12.59 -8.14 -15.64
N PRO A 179 -11.75 -9.18 -15.59
CA PRO A 179 -11.63 -10.06 -14.42
C PRO A 179 -11.34 -9.34 -13.10
N LEU A 180 -10.58 -8.24 -13.14
CA LEU A 180 -10.24 -7.45 -11.96
C LEU A 180 -11.45 -6.67 -11.41
N LEU A 181 -12.34 -6.19 -12.28
CA LEU A 181 -13.60 -5.54 -11.90
C LEU A 181 -14.64 -6.58 -11.49
N ALA A 182 -14.73 -7.70 -12.20
CA ALA A 182 -15.60 -8.83 -11.85
C ALA A 182 -15.30 -9.34 -10.43
N ALA A 183 -14.03 -9.50 -10.06
CA ALA A 183 -13.64 -9.89 -8.71
C ALA A 183 -14.14 -8.92 -7.63
N ARG A 184 -14.20 -7.60 -7.92
CA ARG A 184 -14.77 -6.60 -7.00
C ARG A 184 -16.28 -6.75 -6.91
N LEU A 185 -16.97 -6.92 -8.03
CA LEU A 185 -18.42 -7.09 -8.10
C LEU A 185 -18.85 -8.36 -7.38
N ASP A 186 -18.17 -9.48 -7.62
CA ASP A 186 -18.43 -10.76 -6.94
C ASP A 186 -18.20 -10.63 -5.43
N ARG A 187 -17.14 -9.93 -5.01
CA ARG A 187 -16.89 -9.67 -3.59
C ARG A 187 -17.96 -8.77 -2.97
N GLY A 188 -18.43 -7.77 -3.70
CA GLY A 188 -19.52 -6.89 -3.31
C GLY A 188 -20.85 -7.64 -3.16
N ALA A 189 -21.22 -8.44 -4.15
CA ALA A 189 -22.41 -9.29 -4.10
C ALA A 189 -22.36 -10.24 -2.89
N ALA A 190 -21.22 -10.89 -2.63
CA ALA A 190 -21.07 -11.77 -1.47
C ALA A 190 -21.22 -11.04 -0.12
N LEU A 191 -20.74 -9.80 -0.01
CA LEU A 191 -20.94 -8.98 1.19
C LEU A 191 -22.38 -8.51 1.33
N TRP A 192 -23.03 -8.18 0.22
CA TRP A 192 -24.44 -7.81 0.17
C TRP A 192 -25.33 -8.97 0.62
N ASP A 193 -25.08 -10.18 0.11
CA ASP A 193 -25.79 -11.39 0.54
C ASP A 193 -25.53 -11.72 2.01
N GLN A 194 -24.27 -11.65 2.47
CA GLN A 194 -23.93 -11.91 3.86
C GLN A 194 -24.67 -10.99 4.85
N GLU A 195 -24.84 -9.72 4.49
CA GLU A 195 -25.59 -8.78 5.33
C GLU A 195 -27.10 -9.04 5.28
N ARG A 196 -27.64 -9.51 4.14
CA ARG A 196 -29.05 -9.94 4.03
C ARG A 196 -29.34 -11.19 4.86
N GLU A 197 -28.44 -12.17 4.86
CA GLU A 197 -28.55 -13.39 5.68
C GLU A 197 -28.58 -13.06 7.17
N ARG A 198 -28.00 -11.93 7.59
CA ARG A 198 -28.04 -11.39 8.96
C ARG A 198 -29.31 -10.61 9.27
N GLY A 199 -30.26 -10.53 8.34
CA GLY A 199 -31.49 -9.74 8.46
C GLY A 199 -31.36 -8.27 8.05
N GLY A 200 -30.21 -7.87 7.50
CA GLY A 200 -30.01 -6.54 6.94
C GLY A 200 -30.69 -6.36 5.58
N ASN A 201 -30.78 -5.11 5.13
CA ASN A 201 -31.34 -4.77 3.81
C ASN A 201 -30.45 -3.77 3.04
N PRO A 202 -29.17 -4.10 2.81
CA PRO A 202 -28.23 -3.18 2.18
C PRO A 202 -28.60 -2.89 0.72
N MET A 203 -28.16 -1.73 0.23
CA MET A 203 -28.10 -1.43 -1.20
C MET A 203 -26.67 -1.62 -1.74
N LEU A 204 -26.54 -2.04 -2.99
CA LEU A 204 -25.28 -2.02 -3.72
C LEU A 204 -25.12 -0.67 -4.43
N VAL A 205 -23.93 -0.09 -4.38
CA VAL A 205 -23.58 1.12 -5.14
C VAL A 205 -22.47 0.78 -6.10
N THR A 206 -22.71 0.88 -7.40
CA THR A 206 -21.68 0.75 -8.43
C THR A 206 -21.16 2.15 -8.76
N SER A 207 -19.89 2.42 -8.48
CA SER A 207 -19.31 3.76 -8.64
C SER A 207 -18.14 3.77 -9.62
N GLY A 208 -18.33 4.48 -10.72
CA GLY A 208 -17.34 4.68 -11.76
C GLY A 208 -17.99 5.32 -12.99
N GLY A 209 -17.48 6.48 -13.39
CA GLY A 209 -17.95 7.18 -14.59
C GLY A 209 -17.42 6.58 -15.88
N ARG A 210 -17.43 7.39 -16.95
CA ARG A 210 -17.04 6.96 -18.28
C ARG A 210 -15.58 7.27 -18.57
N GLY A 211 -14.78 6.23 -18.79
CA GLY A 211 -13.42 6.37 -19.30
C GLY A 211 -13.37 6.91 -20.74
N PRO A 212 -12.26 7.54 -21.17
CA PRO A 212 -12.15 8.10 -22.53
C PRO A 212 -12.37 7.06 -23.65
N ASP A 213 -11.93 5.83 -23.42
CA ASP A 213 -11.96 4.73 -24.38
C ASP A 213 -13.17 3.78 -24.15
N GLU A 214 -14.15 4.20 -23.34
CA GLU A 214 -15.24 3.34 -22.90
C GLU A 214 -16.57 3.72 -23.58
N PRO A 215 -17.35 2.73 -24.06
CA PRO A 215 -18.62 2.99 -24.73
C PRO A 215 -19.72 3.44 -23.75
N VAL A 216 -19.62 3.04 -22.48
CA VAL A 216 -20.58 3.33 -21.41
C VAL A 216 -19.81 3.65 -20.12
N ALA A 217 -20.47 4.27 -19.15
CA ALA A 217 -19.90 4.44 -17.81
C ALA A 217 -19.71 3.07 -17.13
N GLU A 218 -18.63 2.93 -16.36
CA GLU A 218 -18.31 1.69 -15.64
C GLU A 218 -19.49 1.25 -14.77
N ALA A 219 -20.12 2.18 -14.05
CA ALA A 219 -21.25 1.90 -13.17
C ALA A 219 -22.44 1.26 -13.87
N VAL A 220 -22.68 1.56 -15.16
CA VAL A 220 -23.75 0.94 -15.95
C VAL A 220 -23.42 -0.54 -16.19
N ALA A 221 -22.25 -0.82 -16.74
CA ALA A 221 -21.80 -2.19 -17.01
C ALA A 221 -21.68 -3.04 -15.72
N MET A 222 -21.25 -2.41 -14.62
CA MET A 222 -21.20 -3.03 -13.29
C MET A 222 -22.58 -3.42 -12.77
N ALA A 223 -23.58 -2.54 -12.94
CA ALA A 223 -24.95 -2.83 -12.52
C ALA A 223 -25.55 -3.99 -13.33
N ASP A 224 -25.36 -3.98 -14.66
CA ASP A 224 -25.85 -5.05 -15.53
C ASP A 224 -25.22 -6.40 -15.18
N TYR A 225 -23.92 -6.42 -14.85
CA TYR A 225 -23.23 -7.61 -14.35
C TYR A 225 -23.86 -8.14 -13.05
N LEU A 226 -24.17 -7.27 -12.09
CA LEU A 226 -24.79 -7.67 -10.81
C LEU A 226 -26.23 -8.18 -11.01
N VAL A 227 -27.01 -7.56 -11.90
CA VAL A 227 -28.35 -8.05 -12.26
C VAL A 227 -28.27 -9.44 -12.89
N ALA A 228 -27.34 -9.67 -13.80
CA ALA A 228 -27.11 -11.00 -14.38
C ALA A 228 -26.69 -12.05 -13.34
N ARG A 229 -26.15 -11.62 -12.19
CA ARG A 229 -25.78 -12.47 -11.05
C ARG A 229 -26.92 -12.64 -10.03
N GLY A 230 -28.10 -12.10 -10.30
CA GLY A 230 -29.31 -12.28 -9.49
C GLY A 230 -29.60 -11.16 -8.49
N VAL A 231 -28.84 -10.05 -8.51
CA VAL A 231 -29.14 -8.89 -7.67
C VAL A 231 -30.33 -8.12 -8.28
N PRO A 232 -31.42 -7.86 -7.53
CA PRO A 232 -32.54 -7.09 -8.06
C PRO A 232 -32.12 -5.66 -8.43
N SER A 233 -32.57 -5.16 -9.58
CA SER A 233 -32.14 -3.86 -10.12
C SER A 233 -32.43 -2.68 -9.16
N GLU A 234 -33.51 -2.75 -8.42
CA GLU A 234 -33.94 -1.78 -7.41
C GLU A 234 -33.04 -1.75 -6.17
N LYS A 235 -32.16 -2.76 -6.00
CA LYS A 235 -31.15 -2.81 -4.95
C LYS A 235 -29.81 -2.22 -5.39
N ILE A 236 -29.71 -1.72 -6.62
CA ILE A 236 -28.46 -1.19 -7.19
C ILE A 236 -28.62 0.32 -7.44
N LEU A 237 -27.74 1.10 -6.82
CA LEU A 237 -27.53 2.52 -7.09
C LEU A 237 -26.33 2.68 -8.03
N ARG A 238 -26.47 3.55 -9.03
CA ARG A 238 -25.44 3.81 -10.03
C ARG A 238 -24.87 5.21 -9.81
N GLU A 239 -23.56 5.30 -9.64
CA GLU A 239 -22.81 6.56 -9.66
C GLU A 239 -21.90 6.54 -10.88
N ASP A 240 -22.26 7.31 -11.90
CA ASP A 240 -21.70 7.22 -13.27
C ASP A 240 -20.99 8.51 -13.73
N ARG A 241 -20.62 9.40 -12.80
CA ARG A 241 -20.04 10.72 -13.12
C ARG A 241 -18.56 10.83 -12.78
N SER A 242 -18.09 10.00 -11.87
CA SER A 242 -16.74 10.06 -11.31
C SER A 242 -15.63 9.72 -12.31
N ARG A 243 -14.48 10.38 -12.18
CA ARG A 243 -13.26 10.17 -12.98
C ARG A 243 -12.05 9.82 -12.12
N THR A 244 -12.15 10.03 -10.80
CA THR A 244 -11.09 9.75 -9.84
C THR A 244 -11.62 8.96 -8.66
N THR A 245 -10.75 8.22 -7.96
CA THR A 245 -11.13 7.51 -6.72
C THR A 245 -11.73 8.46 -5.67
N GLN A 246 -11.29 9.71 -5.62
CA GLN A 246 -11.83 10.71 -4.71
C GLN A 246 -13.28 11.05 -5.08
N GLU A 247 -13.54 11.35 -6.35
CA GLU A 247 -14.90 11.60 -6.87
C GLU A 247 -15.81 10.39 -6.71
N ASN A 248 -15.32 9.16 -6.97
CA ASN A 248 -16.09 7.94 -6.73
C ASN A 248 -16.66 7.93 -5.31
N LEU A 249 -15.81 8.22 -4.32
CA LEU A 249 -16.17 8.19 -2.90
C LEU A 249 -17.06 9.38 -2.51
N GLU A 250 -16.77 10.58 -3.00
CA GLU A 250 -17.57 11.78 -2.74
C GLU A 250 -18.98 11.68 -3.32
N PHE A 251 -19.10 11.24 -4.58
CA PHE A 251 -20.39 11.12 -5.26
C PHE A 251 -21.18 9.94 -4.73
N SER A 252 -20.53 8.81 -4.41
CA SER A 252 -21.19 7.71 -3.70
C SER A 252 -21.70 8.16 -2.33
N ARG A 253 -20.92 8.95 -1.58
CA ARG A 253 -21.35 9.49 -0.28
C ARG A 253 -22.62 10.32 -0.42
N ALA A 254 -22.64 11.24 -1.38
CA ALA A 254 -23.80 12.09 -1.64
C ALA A 254 -25.04 11.24 -1.94
N LEU A 255 -24.91 10.26 -2.84
CA LEU A 255 -25.99 9.36 -3.24
C LEU A 255 -26.52 8.52 -2.06
N MET A 256 -25.64 8.06 -1.17
CA MET A 256 -26.03 7.33 0.04
C MET A 256 -26.71 8.25 1.07
N THR A 257 -26.14 9.44 1.32
CA THR A 257 -26.68 10.43 2.27
C THR A 257 -28.09 10.89 1.88
N GLU A 258 -28.38 11.06 0.58
CA GLU A 258 -29.72 11.40 0.10
C GLU A 258 -30.79 10.36 0.50
N ARG A 259 -30.40 9.09 0.67
CA ARG A 259 -31.31 8.01 1.09
C ARG A 259 -31.30 7.77 2.60
N LEU A 260 -30.11 7.82 3.20
CA LEU A 260 -29.92 7.57 4.62
C LEU A 260 -28.74 8.44 5.12
N PRO A 261 -29.02 9.55 5.84
CA PRO A 261 -27.97 10.46 6.31
C PRO A 261 -26.91 9.78 7.18
N ASP A 262 -27.33 9.00 8.17
CA ASP A 262 -26.46 8.33 9.15
C ASP A 262 -26.05 6.91 8.73
N HIS A 263 -25.78 6.73 7.44
CA HIS A 263 -25.45 5.42 6.89
C HIS A 263 -24.06 4.92 7.29
N ARG A 264 -23.93 3.59 7.24
CA ARG A 264 -22.66 2.89 7.26
C ARG A 264 -22.48 2.13 5.96
N CYS A 265 -21.27 2.13 5.44
CA CYS A 265 -20.98 1.37 4.22
C CYS A 265 -19.75 0.47 4.34
N VAL A 266 -19.67 -0.50 3.44
CA VAL A 266 -18.42 -1.18 3.10
C VAL A 266 -18.06 -0.84 1.67
N ILE A 267 -16.81 -0.48 1.44
CA ILE A 267 -16.27 -0.12 0.13
C ILE A 267 -15.43 -1.28 -0.37
N VAL A 268 -15.72 -1.75 -1.57
CA VAL A 268 -15.05 -2.88 -2.20
C VAL A 268 -14.17 -2.37 -3.33
N THR A 269 -12.90 -2.74 -3.25
CA THR A 269 -11.92 -2.57 -4.31
C THR A 269 -10.95 -3.74 -4.32
N ASN A 270 -9.83 -3.70 -5.04
CA ASN A 270 -8.84 -4.78 -5.00
C ASN A 270 -7.88 -4.68 -3.82
N ASP A 271 -7.32 -5.82 -3.42
CA ASP A 271 -6.36 -5.96 -2.30
C ASP A 271 -5.25 -4.91 -2.29
N PHE A 272 -4.63 -4.65 -3.45
CA PHE A 272 -3.53 -3.68 -3.55
C PHE A 272 -3.98 -2.22 -3.35
N HIS A 273 -5.24 -1.90 -3.66
CA HIS A 273 -5.79 -0.54 -3.62
C HIS A 273 -6.56 -0.25 -2.32
N ALA A 274 -6.96 -1.28 -1.58
CA ALA A 274 -7.85 -1.17 -0.42
C ALA A 274 -7.36 -0.16 0.62
N PHE A 275 -6.06 -0.16 0.94
CA PHE A 275 -5.55 0.76 1.94
C PHE A 275 -5.54 2.23 1.46
N ARG A 276 -5.13 2.52 0.22
CA ARG A 276 -5.19 3.89 -0.31
C ARG A 276 -6.64 4.38 -0.40
N ALA A 277 -7.54 3.55 -0.91
CA ALA A 277 -8.96 3.86 -0.92
C ALA A 277 -9.50 4.14 0.50
N ALA A 278 -9.00 3.46 1.53
CA ALA A 278 -9.37 3.74 2.92
C ALA A 278 -8.87 5.10 3.42
N LEU A 279 -7.65 5.51 3.03
CA LEU A 279 -7.14 6.85 3.31
C LEU A 279 -8.02 7.92 2.66
N THR A 280 -8.39 7.71 1.39
CA THR A 280 -9.27 8.63 0.64
C THR A 280 -10.68 8.68 1.25
N ALA A 281 -11.28 7.53 1.57
CA ALA A 281 -12.60 7.45 2.18
C ALA A 281 -12.66 8.21 3.51
N ARG A 282 -11.61 8.10 4.32
CA ARG A 282 -11.48 8.90 5.54
C ARG A 282 -11.37 10.40 5.23
N ARG A 283 -10.52 10.79 4.26
CA ARG A 283 -10.30 12.20 3.89
C ARG A 283 -11.60 12.88 3.46
N VAL A 284 -12.42 12.17 2.69
CA VAL A 284 -13.71 12.67 2.19
C VAL A 284 -14.88 12.33 3.13
N GLY A 285 -14.61 11.93 4.38
CA GLY A 285 -15.63 11.77 5.41
C GLY A 285 -16.64 10.64 5.19
N VAL A 286 -16.31 9.61 4.39
CA VAL A 286 -17.17 8.44 4.22
C VAL A 286 -17.10 7.55 5.46
N ASN A 287 -18.25 7.24 6.05
CA ASN A 287 -18.36 6.30 7.17
C ASN A 287 -18.34 4.84 6.66
N GLY A 288 -17.17 4.39 6.20
CA GLY A 288 -17.04 3.06 5.64
C GLY A 288 -15.69 2.39 5.86
N GLN A 289 -15.75 1.06 5.95
CA GLN A 289 -14.57 0.19 5.93
C GLN A 289 -14.27 -0.22 4.49
N VAL A 290 -12.99 -0.33 4.14
CA VAL A 290 -12.59 -0.78 2.79
C VAL A 290 -12.12 -2.21 2.83
N VAL A 291 -12.58 -3.02 1.89
CA VAL A 291 -12.15 -4.41 1.70
C VAL A 291 -11.55 -4.64 0.33
N GLY A 292 -10.54 -5.50 0.33
CA GLY A 292 -9.88 -5.98 -0.87
C GLY A 292 -10.59 -7.19 -1.48
N ALA A 293 -10.65 -7.18 -2.81
CA ALA A 293 -10.99 -8.29 -3.67
C ALA A 293 -9.71 -8.88 -4.29
N PRO A 294 -9.67 -10.20 -4.50
CA PRO A 294 -8.49 -10.88 -5.01
C PRO A 294 -7.95 -10.25 -6.30
N THR A 295 -6.63 -10.03 -6.35
CA THR A 295 -5.91 -9.62 -7.56
C THR A 295 -4.99 -10.74 -8.04
N ALA A 296 -4.75 -10.82 -9.36
CA ALA A 296 -3.78 -11.73 -9.94
C ALA A 296 -2.38 -11.56 -9.33
N ARG A 297 -1.73 -12.66 -8.94
CA ARG A 297 -0.45 -12.65 -8.20
C ARG A 297 0.66 -11.90 -8.92
N TYR A 298 0.74 -12.01 -10.26
CA TYR A 298 1.76 -11.32 -11.05
C TYR A 298 1.54 -9.80 -11.11
N TYR A 299 0.30 -9.34 -11.01
CA TYR A 299 -0.06 -7.92 -11.10
C TYR A 299 0.13 -7.18 -9.77
N ARG A 300 -0.04 -7.90 -8.64
CA ARG A 300 0.03 -7.33 -7.29
C ARG A 300 1.29 -6.50 -7.02
N PRO A 301 2.53 -6.94 -7.27
CA PRO A 301 3.72 -6.20 -6.87
C PRO A 301 3.82 -4.84 -7.57
N SER A 302 3.68 -4.81 -8.89
CA SER A 302 3.69 -3.56 -9.66
C SER A 302 2.52 -2.65 -9.29
N ALA A 303 1.34 -3.21 -9.01
CA ALA A 303 0.19 -2.43 -8.58
C ALA A 303 0.41 -1.83 -7.18
N THR A 304 0.97 -2.58 -6.24
CA THR A 304 1.29 -2.07 -4.90
C THR A 304 2.37 -0.98 -4.94
N LEU A 305 3.39 -1.11 -5.79
CA LEU A 305 4.37 -0.04 -5.99
C LEU A 305 3.73 1.23 -6.55
N ARG A 306 2.76 1.11 -7.45
CA ARG A 306 1.99 2.25 -7.97
C ARG A 306 1.21 2.95 -6.87
N GLU A 307 0.55 2.19 -6.01
CA GLU A 307 -0.19 2.73 -4.87
C GLU A 307 0.74 3.40 -3.86
N PHE A 308 1.92 2.83 -3.63
CA PHE A 308 2.95 3.43 -2.80
C PHE A 308 3.42 4.77 -3.37
N VAL A 309 3.75 4.83 -4.67
CA VAL A 309 4.12 6.09 -5.35
C VAL A 309 3.00 7.12 -5.26
N ALA A 310 1.73 6.70 -5.43
CA ALA A 310 0.59 7.60 -5.29
C ALA A 310 0.51 8.19 -3.87
N ILE A 311 0.74 7.40 -2.82
CA ILE A 311 0.77 7.88 -1.42
C ILE A 311 1.94 8.86 -1.21
N LEU A 312 3.12 8.59 -1.78
CA LEU A 312 4.25 9.52 -1.71
C LEU A 312 3.93 10.86 -2.39
N ALA A 313 3.21 10.81 -3.51
CA ALA A 313 2.80 11.99 -4.27
C ALA A 313 1.74 12.85 -3.54
N GLU A 314 1.06 12.32 -2.53
CA GLU A 314 0.18 13.12 -1.64
C GLU A 314 0.97 14.02 -0.68
N HIS A 315 2.27 13.75 -0.48
CA HIS A 315 3.15 14.50 0.43
C HIS A 315 4.48 14.91 -0.24
N PRO A 316 4.44 15.61 -1.38
CA PRO A 316 5.63 15.81 -2.22
C PRO A 316 6.69 16.67 -1.54
N VAL A 317 6.29 17.74 -0.84
CA VAL A 317 7.22 18.66 -0.17
C VAL A 317 7.97 17.97 0.96
N LEU A 318 7.26 17.23 1.82
CA LEU A 318 7.86 16.50 2.94
C LEU A 318 8.83 15.43 2.44
N ASN A 319 8.40 14.64 1.45
CA ASN A 319 9.24 13.59 0.87
C ASN A 319 10.48 14.16 0.17
N ALA A 320 10.34 15.26 -0.58
CA ALA A 320 11.46 15.92 -1.22
C ALA A 320 12.46 16.49 -0.19
N ALA A 321 11.96 17.13 0.88
CA ALA A 321 12.80 17.67 1.94
C ALA A 321 13.62 16.57 2.66
N ILE A 322 12.98 15.45 2.99
CA ILE A 322 13.67 14.30 3.61
C ILE A 322 14.69 13.70 2.65
N CYS A 323 14.32 13.47 1.38
CA CYS A 323 15.25 12.93 0.39
C CYS A 323 16.46 13.84 0.20
N LEU A 324 16.25 15.16 0.12
CA LEU A 324 17.33 16.13 0.01
C LEU A 324 18.25 16.08 1.24
N ALA A 325 17.69 16.07 2.45
CA ALA A 325 18.47 15.97 3.68
C ALA A 325 19.30 14.67 3.74
N LEU A 326 18.74 13.54 3.31
CA LEU A 326 19.45 12.26 3.24
C LEU A 326 20.57 12.27 2.20
N VAL A 327 20.36 12.90 1.04
CA VAL A 327 21.40 13.08 0.03
C VAL A 327 22.53 13.95 0.56
N VAL A 328 22.22 15.10 1.17
CA VAL A 328 23.22 15.98 1.77
C VAL A 328 24.02 15.25 2.85
N LEU A 329 23.33 14.51 3.73
CA LEU A 329 24.00 13.70 4.75
C LEU A 329 24.92 12.64 4.14
N GLY A 330 24.44 11.91 3.12
CA GLY A 330 25.24 10.91 2.41
C GLY A 330 26.49 11.50 1.76
N VAL A 331 26.36 12.70 1.17
CA VAL A 331 27.48 13.43 0.57
C VAL A 331 28.48 13.89 1.62
N VAL A 332 28.02 14.49 2.73
CA VAL A 332 28.90 14.94 3.81
C VAL A 332 29.67 13.77 4.43
N VAL A 333 29.00 12.65 4.71
CA VAL A 333 29.63 11.45 5.26
C VAL A 333 30.62 10.84 4.27
N GLY A 334 30.25 10.78 2.99
CA GLY A 334 31.10 10.15 1.97
C GLY A 334 32.30 11.00 1.55
N LEU A 335 32.22 12.33 1.60
CA LEU A 335 33.36 13.22 1.33
C LEU A 335 34.30 13.35 2.53
N GLY A 336 33.82 13.09 3.75
CA GLY A 336 34.61 13.10 4.98
C GLY A 336 35.43 11.82 5.21
N ARG A 337 35.28 10.81 4.36
CA ARG A 337 36.11 9.60 4.31
C ARG A 337 37.06 9.65 3.11
#